data_AF-A0A8S4S5B0-F1
#
_entry.id   AF-A0A8S4S5B0-F1
#
_cell.length_a   1.000
_cell.length_b   1.000
_cell.length_c   1.000
_cell.angle_alpha   90.00
_cell.angle_beta   90.00
_cell.angle_gamma   90.00
#
_symmetry.space_group_name_H-M   'P 1'
#
loop_
_entity.id
_entity.type
_entity.pdbx_description
1 polymer ?
#
loop_
_entity_poly.entity_id
_entity_poly.type
_entity_poly.pdbx_seq_one_letter_code
_entity_poly.pdbx_strand_id
1 'polypeptide(L)'
;MEFPDPPSKAALCCPIESVEGAPPTYAMYEALKDSCQNNATFFQPDDSENGQRLYQGFMTLIDHIDTVWPLVDHVRKVAPLYDFDAKSPGNGYRSFVSVVDSCVLHGLKLSRQVCTGRDALLFRKGYFVKEVESCGQLLASLGTCLHHLQTLLSWAPPGELFPSEGHSPEELFSQADNINQYCFYGRCLGFQFLPSMRGILKGISICMAGFSEAYYSHGNLISSVWTGGQYLIDPEMRARRIVNISQSASIEFCKAFWFLAESEIMKRVPSLMSSTVAVNKIITILPEPLVVNTMEGKEFTALPPTVHIGLQGLNVRLISVNKRVGMSGEGSTSLPASDGILFHCHGGGFVAQSSKSHETYLRDWAAKLGMPILSVDYSLAPQAPFPRALEEVFYAYCWMINHFKEIGTTGKRIVFAGDSAGANLIAGCTLKILGAGLRPPDGLFMAYAPLLVSFIPSPARLLCLMDPILPFGFMMRCLKAYASPNVKGGKEDKCPSKELTLSNATSPIEGNGFLKVSPSQEGISEGPSSFEEVSPSDLAELQAHKSGSERRKSSDTTISAASLQSEHTATGITPAEDKSQQYVSDFLERYVFDSDTDSEGRRFPIVKPNKQDPSYRYPMCHDRGLCSNSC
;
A
#
# COMPACT_ATOMS: atom_id res chain seq x y z
N MET A 1 -42.54 -2.65 7.29
CA MET A 1 -41.69 -3.65 6.61
C MET A 1 -40.26 -3.32 6.99
N GLU A 2 -39.75 -4.02 7.99
CA GLU A 2 -38.38 -3.90 8.46
C GLU A 2 -37.43 -4.43 7.37
N PHE A 3 -36.32 -3.73 7.17
CA PHE A 3 -35.25 -4.17 6.27
C PHE A 3 -34.54 -5.37 6.91
N PRO A 4 -34.28 -6.47 6.17
CA PRO A 4 -33.43 -7.54 6.67
C PRO A 4 -31.98 -7.06 6.76
N ASP A 5 -31.26 -7.62 7.73
CA ASP A 5 -29.89 -7.28 8.19
C ASP A 5 -28.86 -6.88 7.11
N PRO A 6 -27.89 -5.99 7.43
CA PRO A 6 -26.79 -5.65 6.53
C PRO A 6 -25.85 -6.85 6.29
N PRO A 7 -25.23 -6.95 5.10
CA PRO A 7 -24.37 -8.06 4.73
C PRO A 7 -22.98 -7.92 5.37
N SER A 8 -22.87 -8.17 6.68
CA SER A 8 -21.61 -8.30 7.40
C SER A 8 -21.25 -9.76 7.76
N LYS A 9 -22.00 -10.74 7.23
CA LYS A 9 -21.73 -12.19 7.41
C LYS A 9 -21.26 -12.87 6.11
N ALA A 10 -20.21 -12.34 5.50
CA ALA A 10 -19.51 -13.00 4.41
C ALA A 10 -18.01 -13.14 4.72
N ALA A 11 -17.71 -13.73 5.87
CA ALA A 11 -16.43 -14.36 6.14
C ALA A 11 -16.72 -15.65 6.91
N LEU A 12 -16.05 -16.74 6.51
CA LEU A 12 -16.02 -18.07 7.15
C LEU A 12 -17.13 -19.05 6.72
N CYS A 13 -16.89 -19.75 5.60
CA CYS A 13 -17.48 -21.06 5.34
C CYS A 13 -16.36 -22.09 5.13
N CYS A 14 -16.05 -22.88 6.16
CA CYS A 14 -15.89 -24.34 6.08
C CYS A 14 -15.76 -24.95 7.50
N PRO A 15 -16.27 -26.17 7.75
CA PRO A 15 -16.69 -26.60 9.08
C PRO A 15 -15.66 -27.51 9.75
N ILE A 16 -15.19 -27.13 10.95
CA ILE A 16 -14.78 -28.06 12.00
C ILE A 16 -15.25 -27.45 13.31
N GLU A 17 -16.14 -28.18 13.99
CA GLU A 17 -16.77 -27.84 15.26
C GLU A 17 -15.73 -27.46 16.32
N SER A 18 -15.64 -26.16 16.62
CA SER A 18 -15.17 -25.65 17.91
C SER A 18 -15.90 -24.34 18.18
N VAL A 19 -16.43 -24.22 19.40
CA VAL A 19 -17.35 -23.17 19.86
C VAL A 19 -16.89 -21.76 19.44
N GLU A 20 -17.62 -21.13 18.51
CA GLU A 20 -17.40 -19.75 18.06
C GLU A 20 -17.73 -18.76 19.19
N GLY A 21 -16.76 -17.92 19.57
CA GLY A 21 -17.01 -16.70 20.35
C GLY A 21 -16.11 -16.44 21.54
N ALA A 22 -15.29 -17.41 21.99
CA ALA A 22 -14.28 -17.12 23.01
C ALA A 22 -13.03 -16.52 22.34
N PRO A 23 -12.49 -15.38 22.82
CA PRO A 23 -11.17 -14.93 22.38
C PRO A 23 -10.15 -16.04 22.66
N PRO A 24 -9.10 -16.20 21.84
CA PRO A 24 -8.02 -17.12 22.14
C PRO A 24 -7.49 -16.86 23.55
N THR A 25 -7.70 -17.82 24.44
CA THR A 25 -7.29 -17.73 25.84
C THR A 25 -5.85 -18.20 25.98
N TYR A 26 -5.26 -17.99 27.16
CA TYR A 26 -3.95 -18.54 27.53
C TYR A 26 -3.78 -20.02 27.14
N ALA A 27 -4.86 -20.79 27.20
CA ALA A 27 -4.91 -22.20 26.81
C ALA A 27 -4.39 -22.48 25.38
N MET A 28 -4.55 -21.55 24.43
CA MET A 28 -4.00 -21.72 23.08
C MET A 28 -2.47 -21.58 23.04
N TYR A 29 -1.94 -20.63 23.81
CA TYR A 29 -0.50 -20.42 23.96
C TYR A 29 0.13 -21.61 24.70
N GLU A 30 -0.52 -22.10 25.75
CA GLU A 30 -0.14 -23.33 26.45
C GLU A 30 -0.16 -24.54 25.51
N ALA A 31 -1.23 -24.72 24.73
CA ALA A 31 -1.31 -25.84 23.78
C ALA A 31 -0.19 -25.83 22.73
N LEU A 32 0.21 -24.64 22.26
CA LEU A 32 1.39 -24.50 21.39
C LEU A 32 2.66 -24.88 22.14
N LYS A 33 2.86 -24.34 23.35
CA LYS A 33 4.03 -24.62 24.19
C LYS A 33 4.18 -26.11 24.45
N ASP A 34 3.11 -26.79 24.86
CA ASP A 34 3.09 -28.23 25.10
C ASP A 34 3.42 -29.04 23.84
N SER A 35 2.85 -28.64 22.69
CA SER A 35 3.14 -29.29 21.41
C SER A 35 4.61 -29.09 20.99
N CYS A 36 5.16 -27.90 21.19
CA CYS A 36 6.58 -27.62 20.95
C CYS A 36 7.48 -28.42 21.89
N GLN A 37 7.14 -28.52 23.19
CA GLN A 37 7.89 -29.31 24.16
C GLN A 37 7.92 -30.79 23.77
N ASN A 38 6.79 -31.32 23.32
CA ASN A 38 6.71 -32.70 22.85
C ASN A 38 7.62 -32.96 21.63
N ASN A 39 7.66 -32.04 20.68
CA ASN A 39 8.57 -32.15 19.53
C ASN A 39 10.03 -31.95 19.92
N ALA A 40 10.34 -30.99 20.79
CA ALA A 40 11.69 -30.78 21.28
C ALA A 40 12.23 -32.06 21.94
N THR A 41 11.48 -32.65 22.87
CA THR A 41 11.89 -33.92 23.52
C THR A 41 12.09 -35.05 22.51
N PHE A 42 11.30 -35.11 21.44
CA PHE A 42 11.48 -36.11 20.38
C PHE A 42 12.78 -35.92 19.57
N PHE A 43 13.13 -34.68 19.21
CA PHE A 43 14.34 -34.38 18.42
C PHE A 43 15.60 -34.19 19.27
N GLN A 44 15.49 -34.09 20.59
CA GLN A 44 16.63 -33.95 21.50
C GLN A 44 17.74 -35.02 21.32
N PRO A 45 17.43 -36.33 21.15
CA PRO A 45 18.46 -37.35 20.93
C PRO A 45 18.94 -37.46 19.46
N ASP A 46 18.42 -36.63 18.54
CA ASP A 46 18.75 -36.69 17.12
C ASP A 46 19.98 -35.83 16.80
N ASP A 47 21.15 -36.47 16.70
CA ASP A 47 22.44 -35.82 16.43
C ASP A 47 22.61 -35.34 14.98
N SER A 48 21.63 -35.55 14.09
CA SER A 48 21.69 -34.97 12.75
C SER A 48 21.53 -33.45 12.80
N GLU A 49 22.16 -32.71 11.87
CA GLU A 49 22.05 -31.25 11.80
C GLU A 49 20.58 -30.77 11.80
N ASN A 50 19.73 -31.40 10.99
CA ASN A 50 18.31 -31.07 10.94
C ASN A 50 17.56 -31.45 12.22
N GLY A 51 17.95 -32.53 12.91
CA GLY A 51 17.39 -32.92 14.20
C GLY A 51 17.69 -31.89 15.29
N GLN A 52 18.97 -31.52 15.42
CA GLN A 52 19.41 -30.49 16.35
C GLN A 52 18.76 -29.13 16.08
N ARG A 53 18.63 -28.74 14.80
CA ARG A 53 17.94 -27.50 14.41
C ARG A 53 16.44 -27.53 14.70
N LEU A 54 15.77 -28.68 14.54
CA LEU A 54 14.38 -28.82 14.95
C LEU A 54 14.23 -28.70 16.46
N TYR A 55 15.09 -29.37 17.23
CA TYR A 55 15.12 -29.24 18.69
C TYR A 55 15.28 -27.77 19.12
N GLN A 56 16.31 -27.09 18.61
CA GLN A 56 16.56 -25.67 18.90
C GLN A 56 15.38 -24.81 18.45
N GLY A 57 14.85 -25.01 17.24
CA GLY A 57 13.72 -24.23 16.72
C GLY A 57 12.46 -24.33 17.59
N PHE A 58 12.14 -25.52 18.12
CA PHE A 58 11.02 -25.69 19.04
C PHE A 58 11.30 -25.09 20.42
N MET A 59 12.52 -25.17 20.94
CA MET A 59 12.90 -24.51 22.20
C MET A 59 12.81 -22.98 22.06
N THR A 60 13.32 -22.41 20.97
CA THR A 60 13.21 -20.98 20.66
C THR A 60 11.75 -20.53 20.57
N LEU A 61 10.87 -21.34 19.96
CA LEU A 61 9.43 -21.03 19.95
C LEU A 61 8.83 -20.98 21.35
N ILE A 62 9.23 -21.89 22.26
CA ILE A 62 8.79 -21.89 23.65
C ILE A 62 9.22 -20.58 24.34
N ASP A 63 10.48 -20.18 24.19
CA ASP A 63 11.01 -18.95 24.80
C ASP A 63 10.27 -17.70 24.28
N HIS A 64 9.98 -17.66 22.97
CA HIS A 64 9.22 -16.57 22.37
C HIS A 64 7.77 -16.54 22.86
N ILE A 65 7.11 -17.69 23.06
CA ILE A 65 5.74 -17.75 23.62
C ILE A 65 5.71 -17.14 25.02
N ASP A 66 6.67 -17.51 25.88
CA ASP A 66 6.76 -17.01 27.24
C ASP A 66 7.01 -15.50 27.29
N THR A 67 7.77 -14.98 26.32
CA THR A 67 8.06 -13.54 26.19
C THR A 67 6.86 -12.77 25.62
N VAL A 68 6.19 -13.31 24.62
CA VAL A 68 5.11 -12.62 23.87
C VAL A 68 3.79 -12.61 24.64
N TRP A 69 3.48 -13.69 25.37
CA TRP A 69 2.19 -13.84 26.04
C TRP A 69 1.84 -12.67 27.00
N PRO A 70 2.72 -12.25 27.93
CA PRO A 70 2.40 -11.15 28.84
C PRO A 70 2.11 -9.82 28.11
N LEU A 71 2.80 -9.59 26.98
CA LEU A 71 2.67 -8.38 26.19
C LEU A 71 1.33 -8.33 25.46
N VAL A 72 0.96 -9.42 24.78
CA VAL A 72 -0.32 -9.50 24.06
C VAL A 72 -1.50 -9.51 25.03
N ASP A 73 -1.37 -10.12 26.20
CA ASP A 73 -2.41 -10.10 27.24
C ASP A 73 -2.62 -8.69 27.79
N HIS A 74 -1.56 -7.92 28.01
CA HIS A 74 -1.66 -6.50 28.38
C HIS A 74 -2.38 -5.68 27.30
N VAL A 75 -1.95 -5.78 26.03
CA VAL A 75 -2.59 -5.07 24.91
C VAL A 75 -4.06 -5.47 24.79
N ARG A 76 -4.39 -6.76 24.94
CA ARG A 76 -5.77 -7.29 24.89
C ARG A 76 -6.67 -6.67 25.96
N LYS A 77 -6.16 -6.50 27.18
CA LYS A 77 -6.90 -5.88 28.30
C LYS A 77 -7.14 -4.38 28.11
N VAL A 78 -6.22 -3.70 27.45
CA VAL A 78 -6.23 -2.25 27.22
C VAL A 78 -7.00 -1.86 25.95
N ALA A 79 -7.02 -2.73 24.94
CA ALA A 79 -7.65 -2.47 23.64
C ALA A 79 -9.12 -1.97 23.70
N PRO A 80 -10.01 -2.44 24.63
CA PRO A 80 -11.38 -1.94 24.72
C PRO A 80 -11.49 -0.44 25.02
N LEU A 81 -10.46 0.18 25.61
CA LEU A 81 -10.44 1.62 25.89
C LEU A 81 -10.41 2.48 24.61
N TYR A 82 -10.01 1.89 23.48
CA TYR A 82 -9.85 2.57 22.19
C TYR A 82 -10.95 2.23 21.19
N ASP A 83 -11.99 1.52 21.62
CA ASP A 83 -13.16 1.29 20.78
C ASP A 83 -13.98 2.56 20.64
N PHE A 84 -14.58 2.75 19.46
CA PHE A 84 -15.47 3.89 19.22
C PHE A 84 -16.64 3.90 20.22
N ASP A 85 -17.24 2.72 20.44
CA ASP A 85 -18.20 2.46 21.51
C ASP A 85 -18.26 0.95 21.82
N ALA A 86 -18.93 0.57 22.91
CA ALA A 86 -19.02 -0.83 23.36
C ALA A 86 -19.72 -1.79 22.38
N LYS A 87 -20.57 -1.27 21.48
CA LYS A 87 -21.28 -2.02 20.43
C LYS A 87 -20.51 -2.02 19.10
N SER A 88 -19.53 -1.14 18.96
CA SER A 88 -18.69 -0.97 17.76
C SER A 88 -17.21 -1.25 18.08
N PRO A 89 -16.84 -2.46 18.57
CA PRO A 89 -15.45 -2.76 18.89
C PRO A 89 -14.60 -2.80 17.61
N GLY A 90 -13.51 -2.05 17.60
CA GLY A 90 -12.70 -1.91 16.39
C GLY A 90 -11.61 -0.86 16.53
N ASN A 91 -10.37 -1.32 16.68
CA ASN A 91 -9.19 -0.46 16.70
C ASN A 91 -7.93 -1.25 16.33
N GLY A 92 -6.83 -0.54 16.09
CA GLY A 92 -5.58 -1.17 15.64
C GLY A 92 -4.91 -2.08 16.69
N TYR A 93 -5.13 -1.86 18.00
CA TYR A 93 -4.64 -2.77 19.03
C TYR A 93 -5.36 -4.12 18.97
N ARG A 94 -6.69 -4.12 18.79
CA ARG A 94 -7.46 -5.36 18.56
C ARG A 94 -6.97 -6.10 17.32
N SER A 95 -6.70 -5.38 16.23
CA SER A 95 -6.15 -5.98 15.00
C SER A 95 -4.81 -6.66 15.26
N PHE A 96 -3.92 -6.03 16.04
CA PHE A 96 -2.64 -6.64 16.40
C PHE A 96 -2.78 -7.89 17.26
N VAL A 97 -3.64 -7.87 18.28
CA VAL A 97 -3.93 -9.07 19.09
C VAL A 97 -4.37 -10.22 18.19
N SER A 98 -5.30 -9.97 17.26
CA SER A 98 -5.76 -10.98 16.28
C SER A 98 -4.63 -11.50 15.38
N VAL A 99 -3.68 -10.64 14.99
CA VAL A 99 -2.51 -11.03 14.20
C VAL A 99 -1.60 -11.95 15.01
N VAL A 100 -1.28 -11.61 16.26
CA VAL A 100 -0.42 -12.45 17.12
C VAL A 100 -1.09 -13.79 17.40
N ASP A 101 -2.38 -13.78 17.71
CA ASP A 101 -3.15 -15.02 17.92
C ASP A 101 -3.18 -15.89 16.66
N SER A 102 -3.26 -15.29 15.47
CA SER A 102 -3.13 -16.01 14.19
C SER A 102 -1.76 -16.64 13.99
N CYS A 103 -0.68 -15.97 14.45
CA CYS A 103 0.67 -16.55 14.44
C CYS A 103 0.77 -17.76 15.37
N VAL A 104 0.20 -17.69 16.56
CA VAL A 104 0.19 -18.82 17.52
C VAL A 104 -0.62 -20.00 16.96
N LEU A 105 -1.78 -19.75 16.36
CA LEU A 105 -2.55 -20.79 15.66
C LEU A 105 -1.76 -21.41 14.50
N HIS A 106 -1.04 -20.58 13.74
CA HIS A 106 -0.18 -21.05 12.66
C HIS A 106 0.93 -21.96 13.19
N GLY A 107 1.63 -21.54 14.25
CA GLY A 107 2.65 -22.34 14.94
C GLY A 107 2.08 -23.63 15.52
N LEU A 108 0.88 -23.61 16.10
CA LEU A 108 0.25 -24.80 16.68
C LEU A 108 -0.09 -25.82 15.60
N LYS A 109 -0.63 -25.35 14.47
CA LYS A 109 -0.87 -26.21 13.31
C LYS A 109 0.43 -26.83 12.80
N LEU A 110 1.49 -26.04 12.67
CA LEU A 110 2.80 -26.52 12.23
C LEU A 110 3.39 -27.56 13.21
N SER A 111 3.39 -27.25 14.51
CA SER A 111 3.90 -28.13 15.57
C SER A 111 3.13 -29.46 15.59
N ARG A 112 1.80 -29.43 15.46
CA ARG A 112 0.97 -30.65 15.36
C ARG A 112 1.26 -31.45 14.09
N GLN A 113 1.47 -30.80 12.95
CA GLN A 113 1.86 -31.49 11.71
C GLN A 113 3.17 -32.25 11.90
N VAL A 114 4.16 -31.63 12.54
CA VAL A 114 5.42 -32.30 12.90
C VAL A 114 5.16 -33.47 13.85
N CYS A 115 4.41 -33.28 14.94
CA CYS A 115 4.07 -34.36 15.87
C CYS A 115 3.46 -35.58 15.17
N THR A 116 2.51 -35.35 14.25
CA THR A 116 1.80 -36.43 13.55
C THR A 116 2.64 -37.09 12.44
N GLY A 117 3.61 -36.37 11.89
CA GLY A 117 4.34 -36.80 10.70
C GLY A 117 5.77 -37.27 10.94
N ARG A 118 6.37 -36.95 12.10
CA ARG A 118 7.80 -37.15 12.39
C ARG A 118 8.28 -38.62 12.33
N ASP A 119 7.39 -39.57 12.54
CA ASP A 119 7.68 -41.02 12.47
C ASP A 119 7.50 -41.60 11.05
N ALA A 120 6.97 -40.81 10.10
CA ALA A 120 6.71 -41.28 8.75
C ALA A 120 8.01 -41.37 7.92
N LEU A 121 8.13 -42.41 7.09
CA LEU A 121 9.30 -42.65 6.22
C LEU A 121 9.60 -41.48 5.26
N LEU A 122 8.58 -40.71 4.88
CA LEU A 122 8.71 -39.56 3.97
C LEU A 122 8.80 -38.21 4.71
N PHE A 123 9.05 -38.21 6.02
CA PHE A 123 9.20 -36.98 6.79
C PHE A 123 10.43 -36.19 6.35
N ARG A 124 10.19 -35.00 5.79
CA ARG A 124 11.25 -34.14 5.26
C ARG A 124 11.76 -33.19 6.35
N LYS A 125 12.70 -33.66 7.18
CA LYS A 125 13.27 -32.86 8.29
C LYS A 125 13.71 -31.45 7.83
N GLY A 126 14.51 -31.36 6.76
CA GLY A 126 14.99 -30.08 6.24
C GLY A 126 13.91 -29.13 5.73
N TYR A 127 12.72 -29.63 5.36
CA TYR A 127 11.57 -28.77 5.07
C TYR A 127 11.01 -28.17 6.37
N PHE A 128 10.75 -29.02 7.38
CA PHE A 128 10.17 -28.58 8.65
C PHE A 128 11.12 -27.71 9.47
N VAL A 129 12.44 -27.90 9.38
CA VAL A 129 13.44 -26.99 9.97
C VAL A 129 13.14 -25.55 9.54
N LYS A 130 13.03 -25.31 8.23
CA LYS A 130 12.80 -23.96 7.69
C LYS A 130 11.43 -23.39 8.08
N GLU A 131 10.39 -24.22 8.14
CA GLU A 131 9.06 -23.77 8.57
C GLU A 131 9.05 -23.39 10.06
N VAL A 132 9.68 -24.19 10.92
CA VAL A 132 9.75 -23.93 12.37
C VAL A 132 10.58 -22.69 12.66
N GLU A 133 11.75 -22.56 12.04
CA GLU A 133 12.61 -21.37 12.17
C GLU A 133 11.89 -20.10 11.69
N SER A 134 11.19 -20.17 10.56
CA SER A 134 10.41 -19.02 10.04
C SER A 134 9.26 -18.63 10.96
N CYS A 135 8.58 -19.61 11.57
CA CYS A 135 7.54 -19.35 12.57
C CYS A 135 8.13 -18.69 13.83
N GLY A 136 9.33 -19.11 14.26
CA GLY A 136 10.06 -18.49 15.36
C GLY A 136 10.40 -17.02 15.07
N GLN A 137 10.99 -16.75 13.91
CA GLN A 137 11.32 -15.39 13.46
C GLN A 137 10.08 -14.50 13.34
N LEU A 138 8.94 -15.05 12.89
CA LEU A 138 7.68 -14.34 12.85
C LEU A 138 7.21 -13.95 14.26
N LEU A 139 7.20 -14.90 15.20
CA LEU A 139 6.76 -14.63 16.57
C LEU A 139 7.68 -13.64 17.29
N ALA A 140 8.99 -13.74 17.08
CA ALA A 140 9.96 -12.76 17.58
C ALA A 140 9.68 -11.35 17.04
N SER A 141 9.49 -11.22 15.72
CA SER A 141 9.21 -9.91 15.10
C SER A 141 7.89 -9.31 15.58
N LEU A 142 6.88 -10.13 15.82
CA LEU A 142 5.63 -9.70 16.45
C LEU A 142 5.81 -9.30 17.91
N GLY A 143 6.72 -9.97 18.64
CA GLY A 143 7.14 -9.58 19.98
C GLY A 143 7.75 -8.18 20.02
N THR A 144 8.64 -7.85 19.09
CA THR A 144 9.18 -6.49 18.93
C THR A 144 8.07 -5.48 18.62
N CYS A 145 7.15 -5.81 17.71
CA CYS A 145 5.97 -4.97 17.45
C CYS A 145 5.12 -4.72 18.72
N LEU A 146 4.93 -5.72 19.57
CA LEU A 146 4.19 -5.57 20.82
C LEU A 146 4.87 -4.63 21.81
N HIS A 147 6.21 -4.61 21.87
CA HIS A 147 6.94 -3.61 22.67
C HIS A 147 6.67 -2.19 22.17
N HIS A 148 6.66 -1.98 20.85
CA HIS A 148 6.28 -0.69 20.28
C HIS A 148 4.85 -0.28 20.60
N LEU A 149 3.93 -1.24 20.62
CA LEU A 149 2.55 -0.96 21.04
C LEU A 149 2.48 -0.55 22.51
N GLN A 150 3.28 -1.15 23.40
CA GLN A 150 3.35 -0.71 24.80
C GLN A 150 3.92 0.70 24.94
N THR A 151 4.94 1.04 24.15
CA THR A 151 5.44 2.42 24.07
C THR A 151 4.37 3.37 23.56
N LEU A 152 3.61 3.01 22.53
CA LEU A 152 2.49 3.83 22.04
C LEU A 152 1.39 4.02 23.09
N LEU A 153 1.09 2.98 23.88
CA LEU A 153 0.15 3.07 24.99
C LEU A 153 0.63 4.00 26.11
N SER A 154 1.95 4.16 26.31
CA SER A 154 2.49 5.09 27.32
C SER A 154 2.55 6.53 26.83
N TRP A 155 2.56 6.75 25.52
CA TRP A 155 2.64 8.08 24.89
C TRP A 155 1.29 8.77 24.70
N ALA A 156 0.20 8.02 24.76
CA ALA A 156 -1.14 8.55 24.54
C ALA A 156 -2.00 8.43 25.82
N PRO A 157 -2.80 9.46 26.16
CA PRO A 157 -3.81 9.33 27.21
C PRO A 157 -4.75 8.13 26.95
N PRO A 158 -5.30 7.49 28.00
CA PRO A 158 -6.25 6.40 27.82
C PRO A 158 -7.45 6.82 26.96
N GLY A 159 -7.69 6.06 25.89
CA GLY A 159 -8.76 6.34 24.92
C GLY A 159 -8.35 7.20 23.72
N GLU A 160 -7.14 7.77 23.71
CA GLU A 160 -6.63 8.52 22.56
C GLU A 160 -5.72 7.65 21.68
N LEU A 161 -6.14 7.39 20.44
CA LEU A 161 -5.43 6.47 19.53
C LEU A 161 -4.08 7.01 19.02
N PHE A 162 -3.85 8.30 19.19
CA PHE A 162 -2.69 9.03 18.69
C PHE A 162 -1.98 9.70 19.87
N PRO A 163 -0.65 9.60 19.97
CA PRO A 163 0.10 10.25 21.03
C PRO A 163 -0.03 11.78 20.97
N SER A 164 -0.12 12.41 22.13
CA SER A 164 -0.14 13.87 22.29
C SER A 164 1.25 14.48 22.10
N GLU A 165 1.32 15.80 21.86
CA GLU A 165 2.55 16.57 21.57
C GLU A 165 3.76 16.14 22.43
N GLY A 166 4.92 15.96 21.79
CA GLY A 166 6.20 15.72 22.47
C GLY A 166 6.96 14.45 22.07
N HIS A 167 6.34 13.56 21.27
CA HIS A 167 6.99 12.34 20.79
C HIS A 167 6.97 12.23 19.27
N SER A 168 8.14 11.98 18.69
CA SER A 168 8.32 11.78 17.26
C SER A 168 8.20 10.30 16.85
N PRO A 169 7.74 10.00 15.63
CA PRO A 169 7.89 8.65 15.05
C PRO A 169 9.33 8.14 15.13
N GLU A 170 10.31 9.02 14.95
CA GLU A 170 11.74 8.75 15.01
C GLU A 170 12.17 8.26 16.40
N GLU A 171 11.61 8.80 17.48
CA GLU A 171 11.82 8.27 18.84
C GLU A 171 11.32 6.83 18.99
N LEU A 172 10.19 6.47 18.37
CA LEU A 172 9.61 5.14 18.50
C LEU A 172 10.46 4.10 17.78
N PHE A 173 11.00 4.49 16.62
CA PHE A 173 11.81 3.64 15.77
C PHE A 173 13.29 3.65 16.15
N SER A 174 13.82 4.70 16.78
CA SER A 174 15.20 4.74 17.28
C SER A 174 15.39 3.91 18.55
N GLN A 175 14.32 3.71 19.34
CA GLN A 175 14.30 2.80 20.49
C GLN A 175 14.08 1.32 20.09
N ALA A 176 13.98 1.02 18.80
CA ALA A 176 13.66 -0.30 18.27
C ALA A 176 14.90 -1.11 17.92
N ASP A 177 14.95 -2.37 18.36
CA ASP A 177 15.65 -3.39 17.59
C ASP A 177 15.00 -3.47 16.19
N ASN A 178 15.81 -3.65 15.15
CA ASN A 178 15.33 -3.71 13.76
C ASN A 178 14.28 -4.83 13.59
N ILE A 179 13.00 -4.46 13.39
CA ILE A 179 11.92 -5.41 13.09
C ILE A 179 12.28 -6.17 11.80
N ASN A 180 12.44 -7.48 11.89
CA ASN A 180 12.75 -8.32 10.74
C ASN A 180 11.52 -8.46 9.83
N GLN A 181 11.43 -7.63 8.79
CA GLN A 181 10.31 -7.67 7.85
C GLN A 181 10.30 -8.90 6.95
N TYR A 182 11.43 -9.59 6.77
CA TYR A 182 11.50 -10.74 5.85
C TYR A 182 10.57 -11.89 6.27
N CYS A 183 10.34 -12.04 7.59
CA CYS A 183 9.44 -13.09 8.10
C CYS A 183 8.00 -12.95 7.58
N PHE A 184 7.53 -11.73 7.28
CA PHE A 184 6.18 -11.46 6.80
C PHE A 184 5.99 -11.77 5.31
N TYR A 185 7.06 -11.74 4.51
CA TYR A 185 7.00 -11.91 3.06
C TYR A 185 7.56 -13.27 2.58
N GLY A 186 8.10 -14.07 3.51
CA GLY A 186 8.67 -15.39 3.26
C GLY A 186 7.66 -16.53 3.33
N ARG A 187 7.99 -17.58 4.09
CA ARG A 187 7.15 -18.78 4.26
C ARG A 187 5.82 -18.48 4.92
N CYS A 188 5.83 -17.56 5.88
CA CYS A 188 4.64 -17.19 6.63
C CYS A 188 3.77 -16.13 5.93
N LEU A 189 4.01 -15.83 4.63
CA LEU A 189 3.23 -14.83 3.91
C LEU A 189 1.72 -15.07 4.01
N GLY A 190 1.03 -14.09 4.58
CA GLY A 190 -0.41 -14.09 4.74
C GLY A 190 -0.94 -15.03 5.83
N PHE A 191 -0.10 -15.41 6.82
CA PHE A 191 -0.50 -16.25 7.96
C PHE A 191 -1.75 -15.72 8.69
N GLN A 192 -1.96 -14.41 8.72
CA GLN A 192 -3.09 -13.73 9.35
C GLN A 192 -4.39 -13.78 8.54
N PHE A 193 -4.32 -14.20 7.27
CA PHE A 193 -5.50 -14.29 6.40
C PHE A 193 -6.02 -15.71 6.28
N LEU A 194 -7.27 -15.83 5.82
CA LEU A 194 -7.90 -17.11 5.52
C LEU A 194 -7.16 -17.84 4.39
N PRO A 195 -7.17 -19.20 4.38
CA PRO A 195 -6.49 -19.98 3.35
C PRO A 195 -6.86 -19.60 1.91
N SER A 196 -8.11 -19.21 1.66
CA SER A 196 -8.60 -18.75 0.35
C SER A 196 -7.89 -17.49 -0.16
N MET A 197 -7.49 -16.59 0.74
CA MET A 197 -6.78 -15.35 0.40
C MET A 197 -5.27 -15.56 0.26
N ARG A 198 -4.68 -16.48 1.03
CA ARG A 198 -3.22 -16.72 1.03
C ARG A 198 -2.67 -17.03 -0.35
N GLY A 199 -3.39 -17.84 -1.14
CA GLY A 199 -2.98 -18.18 -2.50
C GLY A 199 -2.94 -16.96 -3.42
N ILE A 200 -3.94 -16.09 -3.32
CA ILE A 200 -4.04 -14.85 -4.10
C ILE A 200 -2.91 -13.89 -3.73
N LEU A 201 -2.72 -13.66 -2.42
CA LEU A 201 -1.66 -12.77 -1.90
C LEU A 201 -0.27 -13.27 -2.26
N LYS A 202 -0.03 -14.59 -2.17
CA LYS A 202 1.21 -15.21 -2.62
C LYS A 202 1.42 -15.03 -4.12
N GLY A 203 0.37 -15.18 -4.93
CA GLY A 203 0.42 -14.90 -6.37
C GLY A 203 0.83 -13.46 -6.68
N ILE A 204 0.18 -12.48 -6.03
CA ILE A 204 0.51 -11.05 -6.16
C ILE A 204 1.97 -10.79 -5.78
N SER A 205 2.43 -11.35 -4.65
CA SER A 205 3.81 -11.19 -4.17
C SER A 205 4.84 -11.79 -5.15
N ILE A 206 4.55 -12.96 -5.73
CA ILE A 206 5.40 -13.58 -6.77
C ILE A 206 5.43 -12.69 -8.02
N CYS A 207 4.28 -12.21 -8.48
CA CYS A 207 4.21 -11.31 -9.63
C CYS A 207 4.99 -10.01 -9.38
N MET A 208 4.90 -9.43 -8.18
CA MET A 208 5.63 -8.22 -7.81
C MET A 208 7.14 -8.45 -7.80
N ALA A 209 7.61 -9.57 -7.23
CA ALA A 209 9.02 -9.92 -7.22
C ALA A 209 9.56 -10.14 -8.64
N GLY A 210 8.86 -10.93 -9.47
CA GLY A 210 9.25 -11.20 -10.86
C GLY A 210 9.21 -9.96 -11.75
N PHE A 211 8.18 -9.12 -11.61
CA PHE A 211 8.07 -7.86 -12.35
C PHE A 211 9.20 -6.89 -12.00
N SER A 212 9.55 -6.78 -10.72
CA SER A 212 10.69 -5.95 -10.27
C SER A 212 12.00 -6.37 -10.91
N GLU A 213 12.27 -7.66 -11.02
CA GLU A 213 13.49 -8.13 -11.65
C GLU A 213 13.56 -7.71 -13.12
N ALA A 214 12.49 -7.97 -13.88
CA ALA A 214 12.41 -7.57 -15.28
C ALA A 214 12.49 -6.05 -15.47
N TYR A 215 11.87 -5.28 -14.58
CA TYR A 215 11.86 -3.81 -14.64
C TYR A 215 13.27 -3.23 -14.45
N TYR A 216 14.04 -3.73 -13.47
CA TYR A 216 15.36 -3.20 -13.17
C TYR A 216 16.48 -3.81 -14.03
N SER A 217 16.27 -4.99 -14.63
CA SER A 217 17.28 -5.67 -15.44
C SER A 217 17.36 -5.20 -16.91
N HIS A 218 16.70 -4.09 -17.28
CA HIS A 218 16.67 -3.54 -18.66
C HIS A 218 16.25 -4.56 -19.75
N GLY A 219 15.49 -5.59 -19.39
CA GLY A 219 15.04 -6.67 -20.28
C GLY A 219 13.65 -6.44 -20.86
N ASN A 220 13.35 -7.07 -22.01
CA ASN A 220 12.01 -7.08 -22.60
C ASN A 220 10.97 -7.57 -21.59
N LEU A 221 9.89 -6.80 -21.39
CA LEU A 221 8.78 -7.02 -20.43
C LEU A 221 8.19 -8.46 -20.46
N ILE A 222 8.35 -9.15 -21.59
CA ILE A 222 7.82 -10.50 -21.87
C ILE A 222 8.63 -11.62 -21.18
N SER A 223 9.88 -11.39 -20.76
CA SER A 223 10.65 -12.40 -19.99
C SER A 223 10.21 -12.52 -18.52
N SER A 224 9.45 -11.55 -18.00
CA SER A 224 9.02 -11.45 -16.59
C SER A 224 8.11 -12.60 -16.12
N VAL A 225 7.35 -13.21 -17.05
CA VAL A 225 6.44 -14.32 -16.74
C VAL A 225 7.21 -15.62 -16.50
N TRP A 226 8.42 -15.75 -17.03
CA TRP A 226 9.28 -16.93 -16.86
C TRP A 226 10.21 -16.82 -15.64
N THR A 227 10.61 -15.61 -15.24
CA THR A 227 11.45 -15.37 -14.05
C THR A 227 10.70 -15.47 -12.72
N GLY A 228 9.36 -15.52 -12.71
CA GLY A 228 8.56 -15.70 -11.49
C GLY A 228 8.75 -17.05 -10.78
N GLY A 229 9.19 -18.08 -11.52
CA GLY A 229 9.31 -19.45 -11.00
C GLY A 229 10.24 -19.58 -9.79
N GLN A 230 11.35 -18.83 -9.76
CA GLN A 230 12.29 -18.87 -8.64
C GLN A 230 11.66 -18.34 -7.35
N TYR A 231 10.81 -17.32 -7.42
CA TYR A 231 10.12 -16.75 -6.26
C TYR A 231 8.96 -17.62 -5.75
N LEU A 232 8.50 -18.59 -6.56
CA LEU A 232 7.60 -19.64 -6.11
C LEU A 232 8.36 -20.71 -5.32
N ILE A 233 9.55 -21.08 -5.79
CA ILE A 233 10.41 -22.15 -5.24
C ILE A 233 11.13 -21.69 -3.96
N ASP A 234 11.60 -20.45 -3.92
CA ASP A 234 12.38 -19.86 -2.82
C ASP A 234 11.59 -18.70 -2.16
N PRO A 235 10.85 -19.00 -1.06
CA PRO A 235 10.16 -17.98 -0.27
C PRO A 235 11.08 -16.93 0.33
N GLU A 236 12.30 -17.30 0.72
CA GLU A 236 13.26 -16.40 1.35
C GLU A 236 13.77 -15.36 0.34
N MET A 237 14.05 -15.79 -0.89
CA MET A 237 14.40 -14.89 -1.99
C MET A 237 13.26 -13.93 -2.32
N ARG A 238 12.01 -14.43 -2.34
CA ARG A 238 10.82 -13.58 -2.51
C ARG A 238 10.73 -12.52 -1.40
N ALA A 239 10.91 -12.92 -0.15
CA ALA A 239 10.88 -11.99 0.98
C ALA A 239 11.92 -10.87 0.83
N ARG A 240 13.18 -11.23 0.54
CA ARG A 240 14.26 -10.27 0.31
C ARG A 240 13.92 -9.28 -0.79
N ARG A 241 13.36 -9.77 -1.90
CA ARG A 241 12.99 -8.93 -3.04
C ARG A 241 11.85 -7.97 -2.68
N ILE A 242 10.79 -8.44 -2.02
CA ILE A 242 9.65 -7.59 -1.64
C ILE A 242 10.06 -6.52 -0.63
N VAL A 243 10.83 -6.88 0.39
CA VAL A 243 11.33 -5.90 1.38
C VAL A 243 12.19 -4.85 0.68
N ASN A 244 13.10 -5.27 -0.21
CA ASN A 244 13.92 -4.32 -0.98
C ASN A 244 13.03 -3.38 -1.82
N ILE A 245 12.08 -3.90 -2.59
CA ILE A 245 11.13 -3.11 -3.40
C ILE A 245 10.38 -2.11 -2.50
N SER A 246 9.89 -2.54 -1.34
CA SER A 246 9.17 -1.65 -0.42
C SER A 246 10.02 -0.47 0.03
N GLN A 247 11.34 -0.65 0.15
CA GLN A 247 12.31 0.34 0.61
C GLN A 247 12.93 1.18 -0.51
N SER A 248 13.11 0.63 -1.71
CA SER A 248 13.91 1.25 -2.80
C SER A 248 13.17 1.53 -4.10
N ALA A 249 11.94 1.04 -4.29
CA ALA A 249 11.26 1.19 -5.58
C ALA A 249 11.06 2.66 -5.97
N SER A 250 11.03 2.96 -7.27
CA SER A 250 10.67 4.31 -7.74
C SER A 250 9.15 4.49 -7.82
N ILE A 251 8.69 5.73 -7.95
CA ILE A 251 7.26 5.98 -8.21
C ILE A 251 6.85 5.46 -9.60
N GLU A 252 7.77 5.50 -10.56
CA GLU A 252 7.59 4.95 -11.91
C GLU A 252 7.41 3.44 -11.87
N PHE A 253 8.16 2.74 -11.02
CA PHE A 253 7.95 1.31 -10.77
C PHE A 253 6.56 1.06 -10.20
N CYS A 254 6.16 1.81 -9.17
CA CYS A 254 4.84 1.67 -8.54
C CYS A 254 3.72 1.86 -9.58
N LYS A 255 3.83 2.90 -10.42
CA LYS A 255 2.90 3.13 -11.53
C LYS A 255 2.88 1.93 -12.47
N ALA A 256 4.04 1.52 -12.99
CA ALA A 256 4.13 0.44 -13.98
C ALA A 256 3.56 -0.89 -13.45
N PHE A 257 3.81 -1.23 -12.19
CA PHE A 257 3.28 -2.44 -11.56
C PHE A 257 1.76 -2.38 -11.39
N TRP A 258 1.20 -1.28 -10.89
CA TRP A 258 -0.25 -1.18 -10.71
C TRP A 258 -1.01 -1.03 -12.03
N PHE A 259 -0.39 -0.48 -13.07
CA PHE A 259 -0.92 -0.51 -14.43
C PHE A 259 -0.89 -1.91 -15.07
N LEU A 260 -0.16 -2.88 -14.52
CA LEU A 260 -0.16 -4.26 -15.02
C LEU A 260 -1.53 -4.93 -14.85
N ALA A 261 -2.30 -4.51 -13.83
CA ALA A 261 -3.70 -4.87 -13.65
C ALA A 261 -4.61 -4.33 -14.78
N GLU A 262 -4.15 -3.32 -15.53
CA GLU A 262 -4.80 -2.78 -16.73
C GLU A 262 -4.22 -3.36 -18.04
N SER A 263 -3.35 -4.37 -17.99
CA SER A 263 -2.86 -5.02 -19.22
C SER A 263 -4.00 -5.64 -20.03
N GLU A 264 -3.83 -5.73 -21.36
CA GLU A 264 -4.84 -6.29 -22.28
C GLU A 264 -5.29 -7.72 -21.90
N ILE A 265 -4.43 -8.48 -21.24
CA ILE A 265 -4.74 -9.83 -20.73
C ILE A 265 -5.73 -9.77 -19.56
N MET A 266 -5.54 -8.81 -18.64
CA MET A 266 -6.42 -8.60 -17.49
C MET A 266 -7.73 -7.90 -17.88
N LYS A 267 -7.75 -7.10 -18.96
CA LYS A 267 -8.96 -6.45 -19.51
C LYS A 267 -10.05 -7.42 -19.98
N ARG A 268 -9.71 -8.68 -20.30
CA ARG A 268 -10.68 -9.71 -20.72
C ARG A 268 -11.38 -10.41 -19.55
N VAL A 269 -10.82 -10.35 -18.35
CA VAL A 269 -11.38 -11.01 -17.16
C VAL A 269 -12.71 -10.37 -16.72
N PRO A 270 -12.85 -9.03 -16.64
CA PRO A 270 -14.14 -8.40 -16.35
C PRO A 270 -15.21 -8.80 -17.37
N SER A 271 -14.90 -8.83 -18.67
CA SER A 271 -15.91 -9.20 -19.69
C SER A 271 -16.42 -10.64 -19.58
N LEU A 272 -15.65 -11.54 -18.96
CA LEU A 272 -16.03 -12.96 -18.80
C LEU A 272 -16.81 -13.24 -17.51
N MET A 273 -16.61 -12.43 -16.46
CA MET A 273 -17.13 -12.70 -15.11
C MET A 273 -18.08 -11.64 -14.55
N SER A 274 -18.14 -10.43 -15.13
CA SER A 274 -18.98 -9.33 -14.62
C SER A 274 -20.30 -9.20 -15.37
N SER A 275 -21.27 -8.57 -14.70
CA SER A 275 -22.59 -8.28 -15.26
C SER A 275 -22.50 -7.54 -16.60
N THR A 276 -23.28 -7.95 -17.60
CA THR A 276 -23.39 -7.22 -18.86
C THR A 276 -24.12 -5.90 -18.64
N VAL A 277 -23.68 -4.84 -19.31
CA VAL A 277 -24.26 -3.50 -19.19
C VAL A 277 -24.55 -2.94 -20.58
N ALA A 278 -25.72 -2.30 -20.76
CA ALA A 278 -26.10 -1.69 -22.03
C ALA A 278 -25.34 -0.40 -22.32
N VAL A 279 -24.89 0.31 -21.28
CA VAL A 279 -24.12 1.55 -21.40
C VAL A 279 -22.81 1.39 -20.64
N ASN A 280 -21.69 1.51 -21.35
CA ASN A 280 -20.35 1.71 -20.80
C ASN A 280 -19.59 2.60 -21.78
N LYS A 281 -19.67 3.92 -21.58
CA LYS A 281 -19.09 4.91 -22.51
C LYS A 281 -18.24 5.92 -21.76
N ILE A 282 -17.21 6.41 -22.44
CA ILE A 282 -16.44 7.57 -21.98
C ILE A 282 -17.11 8.83 -22.53
N ILE A 283 -17.29 9.83 -21.68
CA ILE A 283 -17.74 11.18 -22.01
C ILE A 283 -16.57 12.10 -21.67
N THR A 284 -16.18 12.96 -22.61
CA THR A 284 -15.15 13.97 -22.38
C THR A 284 -15.84 15.30 -22.06
N ILE A 285 -15.64 15.78 -20.84
CA ILE A 285 -16.06 17.10 -20.38
C ILE A 285 -15.06 18.12 -20.92
N LEU A 286 -15.54 19.08 -21.72
CA LEU A 286 -14.70 20.14 -22.27
C LEU A 286 -14.30 21.14 -21.18
N PRO A 287 -13.07 21.70 -21.20
CA PRO A 287 -12.56 22.59 -20.16
C PRO A 287 -13.11 24.02 -20.32
N GLU A 288 -14.40 24.20 -20.06
CA GLU A 288 -15.12 25.48 -20.19
C GLU A 288 -15.76 25.90 -18.85
N PRO A 289 -15.97 27.19 -18.57
CA PRO A 289 -16.69 27.61 -17.37
C PRO A 289 -18.09 26.99 -17.29
N LEU A 290 -18.43 26.39 -16.15
CA LEU A 290 -19.75 25.79 -15.92
C LEU A 290 -20.54 26.64 -14.92
N VAL A 291 -21.74 27.08 -15.31
CA VAL A 291 -22.67 27.77 -14.41
C VAL A 291 -23.60 26.74 -13.80
N VAL A 292 -23.65 26.68 -12.47
CA VAL A 292 -24.54 25.82 -11.69
C VAL A 292 -25.28 26.65 -10.65
N ASN A 293 -26.50 26.26 -10.30
CA ASN A 293 -27.27 26.96 -9.27
C ASN A 293 -26.94 26.41 -7.88
N THR A 294 -26.70 27.30 -6.92
CA THR A 294 -26.61 26.95 -5.51
C THR A 294 -27.98 26.56 -4.97
N MET A 295 -27.98 25.99 -3.76
CA MET A 295 -29.23 25.64 -3.06
C MET A 295 -30.10 26.87 -2.73
N GLU A 296 -29.51 28.06 -2.68
CA GLU A 296 -30.21 29.34 -2.51
C GLU A 296 -30.68 29.96 -3.84
N GLY A 297 -30.43 29.29 -4.98
CA GLY A 297 -30.78 29.80 -6.30
C GLY A 297 -29.83 30.88 -6.84
N LYS A 298 -28.65 31.07 -6.24
CA LYS A 298 -27.59 31.95 -6.78
C LYS A 298 -26.80 31.19 -7.84
N GLU A 299 -26.29 31.91 -8.85
CA GLU A 299 -25.37 31.32 -9.82
C GLU A 299 -23.98 31.15 -9.20
N PHE A 300 -23.39 29.98 -9.42
CA PHE A 300 -22.01 29.66 -9.10
C PHE A 300 -21.29 29.22 -10.38
N THR A 301 -20.13 29.83 -10.65
CA THR A 301 -19.32 29.51 -11.83
C THR A 301 -18.14 28.63 -11.43
N ALA A 302 -18.18 27.35 -11.83
CA ALA A 302 -17.06 26.43 -11.69
C ALA A 302 -16.09 26.62 -12.87
N LEU A 303 -14.87 27.06 -12.58
CA LEU A 303 -13.82 27.19 -13.59
C LEU A 303 -13.16 25.83 -13.88
N PRO A 304 -12.76 25.56 -15.14
CA PRO A 304 -12.01 24.36 -15.48
C PRO A 304 -10.65 24.36 -14.77
N PRO A 305 -10.19 23.21 -14.24
CA PRO A 305 -8.89 23.10 -13.59
C PRO A 305 -7.72 23.39 -14.55
N THR A 306 -6.75 24.19 -14.12
CA THR A 306 -5.59 24.59 -14.92
C THR A 306 -4.24 24.22 -14.31
N VAL A 307 -4.21 23.97 -13.00
CA VAL A 307 -2.96 23.77 -12.26
C VAL A 307 -2.20 22.54 -12.80
N HIS A 308 -0.87 22.64 -12.85
CA HIS A 308 0.13 21.64 -13.29
C HIS A 308 0.15 21.31 -14.79
N ILE A 309 -0.99 21.00 -15.40
CA ILE A 309 -1.05 20.46 -16.78
C ILE A 309 -1.88 21.32 -17.77
N GLY A 310 -2.26 22.54 -17.37
CA GLY A 310 -3.03 23.46 -18.21
C GLY A 310 -4.49 23.05 -18.40
N LEU A 311 -5.19 23.72 -19.32
CA LEU A 311 -6.58 23.38 -19.69
C LEU A 311 -6.59 22.07 -20.47
N GLN A 312 -7.29 21.07 -19.95
CA GLN A 312 -7.47 19.77 -20.61
C GLN A 312 -8.90 19.28 -20.37
N GLY A 313 -9.46 18.56 -21.36
CA GLY A 313 -10.73 17.88 -21.19
C GLY A 313 -10.62 16.76 -20.15
N LEU A 314 -11.70 16.57 -19.37
CA LEU A 314 -11.77 15.57 -18.32
C LEU A 314 -12.65 14.40 -18.76
N ASN A 315 -12.13 13.18 -18.66
CA ASN A 315 -12.90 12.00 -18.99
C ASN A 315 -13.72 11.52 -17.79
N VAL A 316 -14.96 11.14 -18.06
CA VAL A 316 -15.83 10.42 -17.13
C VAL A 316 -16.42 9.21 -17.82
N ARG A 317 -16.52 8.09 -17.11
CA ARG A 317 -17.13 6.85 -17.60
C ARG A 317 -18.55 6.72 -17.08
N LEU A 318 -19.52 6.67 -17.99
CA LEU A 318 -20.91 6.37 -17.67
C LEU A 318 -21.17 4.87 -17.83
N ILE A 319 -21.60 4.23 -16.75
CA ILE A 319 -21.99 2.82 -16.70
C ILE A 319 -23.45 2.71 -16.30
N SER A 320 -24.25 1.93 -17.06
CA SER A 320 -25.63 1.60 -16.71
C SER A 320 -26.04 0.28 -17.32
N VAL A 321 -26.68 -0.58 -16.53
CA VAL A 321 -27.18 -1.88 -17.00
C VAL A 321 -28.21 -1.73 -18.10
N ASN A 322 -29.10 -0.74 -17.95
CA ASN A 322 -30.15 -0.45 -18.91
C ASN A 322 -29.91 0.92 -19.55
N LYS A 323 -30.23 1.03 -20.84
CA LYS A 323 -30.34 2.34 -21.49
C LYS A 323 -31.52 3.09 -20.88
N ARG A 324 -31.29 4.35 -20.49
CA ARG A 324 -32.31 5.22 -19.91
C ARG A 324 -32.60 6.40 -20.84
N VAL A 325 -33.78 6.99 -20.73
CA VAL A 325 -34.18 8.17 -21.50
C VAL A 325 -33.11 9.26 -21.36
N GLY A 326 -32.63 9.76 -22.50
CA GLY A 326 -31.56 10.77 -22.60
C GLY A 326 -30.16 10.20 -22.80
N MET A 327 -29.92 8.91 -22.51
CA MET A 327 -28.63 8.28 -22.79
C MET A 327 -28.48 7.88 -24.26
N SER A 328 -27.38 8.29 -24.88
CA SER A 328 -26.91 7.76 -26.17
C SER A 328 -26.37 6.32 -26.01
N GLY A 329 -26.73 5.40 -26.92
CA GLY A 329 -26.29 4.00 -26.94
C GLY A 329 -27.20 3.08 -27.77
N GLU A 330 -26.79 1.83 -28.00
CA GLU A 330 -27.59 0.83 -28.71
C GLU A 330 -28.69 0.21 -27.81
N GLY A 331 -29.83 -0.18 -28.40
CA GLY A 331 -30.99 -0.73 -27.70
C GLY A 331 -32.31 -0.06 -28.10
N SER A 332 -33.35 -0.87 -28.34
CA SER A 332 -34.65 -0.43 -28.89
C SER A 332 -35.59 0.20 -27.84
N THR A 333 -35.37 -0.06 -26.55
CA THR A 333 -36.21 0.44 -25.46
C THR A 333 -35.37 1.18 -24.41
N SER A 334 -35.79 2.39 -24.07
CA SER A 334 -35.15 3.20 -23.02
C SER A 334 -36.04 3.17 -21.77
N LEU A 335 -35.49 2.76 -20.64
CA LEU A 335 -36.17 2.89 -19.35
C LEU A 335 -36.29 4.37 -18.96
N PRO A 336 -37.24 4.73 -18.07
CA PRO A 336 -37.28 6.07 -17.48
C PRO A 336 -35.95 6.47 -16.83
N ALA A 337 -35.74 7.77 -16.64
CA ALA A 337 -34.58 8.26 -15.88
C ALA A 337 -34.55 7.64 -14.47
N SER A 338 -33.36 7.29 -13.99
CA SER A 338 -33.17 6.77 -12.63
C SER A 338 -33.38 7.90 -11.61
N ASP A 339 -34.07 7.64 -10.50
CA ASP A 339 -34.20 8.64 -9.44
C ASP A 339 -32.84 9.01 -8.81
N GLY A 340 -31.82 8.16 -8.93
CA GLY A 340 -30.49 8.53 -8.48
C GLY A 340 -29.33 8.01 -9.30
N ILE A 341 -28.14 8.45 -8.89
CA ILE A 341 -26.85 8.23 -9.53
C ILE A 341 -25.77 7.97 -8.49
N LEU A 342 -24.81 7.10 -8.84
CA LEU A 342 -23.57 6.92 -8.08
C LEU A 342 -22.45 7.71 -8.76
N PHE A 343 -21.89 8.71 -8.08
CA PHE A 343 -20.72 9.46 -8.54
C PHE A 343 -19.47 8.83 -7.92
N HIS A 344 -18.57 8.33 -8.77
CA HIS A 344 -17.49 7.45 -8.37
C HIS A 344 -16.10 8.04 -8.62
N CYS A 345 -15.20 7.89 -7.65
CA CYS A 345 -13.76 8.15 -7.82
C CYS A 345 -12.97 6.90 -7.48
N HIS A 346 -12.12 6.45 -8.40
CA HIS A 346 -11.32 5.24 -8.22
C HIS A 346 -10.15 5.45 -7.26
N GLY A 347 -9.64 4.36 -6.67
CA GLY A 347 -8.40 4.30 -5.91
C GLY A 347 -7.13 4.35 -6.78
N GLY A 348 -6.00 3.92 -6.22
CA GLY A 348 -4.71 3.87 -6.94
C GLY A 348 -3.67 4.90 -6.48
N GLY A 349 -3.75 5.33 -5.22
CA GLY A 349 -2.73 6.17 -4.59
C GLY A 349 -2.50 7.51 -5.28
N PHE A 350 -3.49 8.03 -6.00
CA PHE A 350 -3.41 9.22 -6.85
C PHE A 350 -2.43 9.11 -8.05
N VAL A 351 -1.76 7.97 -8.25
CA VAL A 351 -0.66 7.81 -9.21
C VAL A 351 -0.94 6.80 -10.32
N ALA A 352 -1.89 5.90 -10.10
CA ALA A 352 -2.19 4.79 -10.99
C ALA A 352 -3.71 4.51 -11.07
N GLN A 353 -4.07 3.60 -11.97
CA GLN A 353 -5.43 3.10 -12.21
C GLN A 353 -6.38 4.11 -12.87
N SER A 354 -7.59 3.66 -13.17
CA SER A 354 -8.64 4.41 -13.85
C SER A 354 -10.03 3.82 -13.52
N SER A 355 -11.09 4.46 -14.02
CA SER A 355 -12.45 3.88 -14.02
C SER A 355 -12.51 2.51 -14.69
N LYS A 356 -11.60 2.22 -15.62
CA LYS A 356 -11.60 0.96 -16.38
C LYS A 356 -11.13 -0.21 -15.51
N SER A 357 -10.10 -0.05 -14.69
CA SER A 357 -9.64 -1.13 -13.78
C SER A 357 -10.65 -1.45 -12.68
N HIS A 358 -11.54 -0.50 -12.37
CA HIS A 358 -12.59 -0.65 -11.36
C HIS A 358 -13.93 -1.12 -11.96
N GLU A 359 -13.99 -1.30 -13.29
CA GLU A 359 -15.23 -1.65 -14.01
C GLU A 359 -15.89 -2.94 -13.47
N THR A 360 -15.10 -3.93 -13.04
CA THR A 360 -15.61 -5.23 -12.57
C THR A 360 -16.67 -5.07 -11.49
N TYR A 361 -16.37 -4.36 -10.40
CA TYR A 361 -17.35 -4.17 -9.33
C TYR A 361 -18.36 -3.08 -9.68
N LEU A 362 -18.00 -2.09 -10.49
CA LEU A 362 -18.93 -1.03 -10.90
C LEU A 362 -20.08 -1.58 -11.74
N ARG A 363 -19.83 -2.54 -12.65
CA ARG A 363 -20.89 -3.22 -13.40
C ARG A 363 -21.85 -3.98 -12.49
N ASP A 364 -21.31 -4.71 -11.52
CA ASP A 364 -22.12 -5.47 -10.56
C ASP A 364 -22.91 -4.54 -9.64
N TRP A 365 -22.35 -3.40 -9.23
CA TRP A 365 -23.07 -2.38 -8.48
C TRP A 365 -24.17 -1.74 -9.31
N ALA A 366 -23.89 -1.39 -10.57
CA ALA A 366 -24.91 -0.87 -11.48
C ALA A 366 -26.07 -1.85 -11.62
N ALA A 367 -25.78 -3.16 -11.69
CA ALA A 367 -26.79 -4.22 -11.78
C ALA A 367 -27.61 -4.35 -10.49
N LYS A 368 -26.95 -4.39 -9.33
CA LYS A 368 -27.61 -4.55 -8.03
C LYS A 368 -28.44 -3.32 -7.64
N LEU A 369 -27.93 -2.12 -7.92
CA LEU A 369 -28.59 -0.85 -7.57
C LEU A 369 -29.62 -0.44 -8.63
N GLY A 370 -29.48 -0.93 -9.87
CA GLY A 370 -30.28 -0.46 -10.99
C GLY A 370 -30.05 1.02 -11.32
N MET A 371 -28.96 1.64 -10.86
CA MET A 371 -28.68 3.06 -11.03
C MET A 371 -27.52 3.29 -12.01
N PRO A 372 -27.50 4.40 -12.77
CA PRO A 372 -26.30 4.82 -13.49
C PRO A 372 -25.17 5.14 -12.51
N ILE A 373 -23.95 4.88 -12.96
CA ILE A 373 -22.71 5.23 -12.27
C ILE A 373 -21.91 6.14 -13.19
N LEU A 374 -21.45 7.28 -12.67
CA LEU A 374 -20.52 8.18 -13.34
C LEU A 374 -19.18 8.14 -12.61
N SER A 375 -18.17 7.52 -13.22
CA SER A 375 -16.82 7.40 -12.63
C SER A 375 -15.87 8.41 -13.26
N VAL A 376 -15.16 9.18 -12.43
CA VAL A 376 -14.21 10.21 -12.89
C VAL A 376 -12.84 9.58 -13.19
N ASP A 377 -12.28 9.84 -14.37
CA ASP A 377 -10.90 9.52 -14.73
C ASP A 377 -10.02 10.76 -14.48
N TYR A 378 -9.74 11.04 -13.21
CA TYR A 378 -8.97 12.21 -12.80
C TYR A 378 -7.48 12.07 -13.14
N SER A 379 -6.80 13.21 -13.29
CA SER A 379 -5.39 13.29 -13.64
C SER A 379 -4.50 12.80 -12.49
N LEU A 380 -3.44 12.06 -12.84
CA LEU A 380 -2.61 11.34 -11.88
C LEU A 380 -1.29 12.04 -11.57
N ALA A 381 -0.85 11.92 -10.33
CA ALA A 381 0.50 12.25 -9.89
C ALA A 381 1.55 11.29 -10.51
N PRO A 382 2.83 11.70 -10.60
CA PRO A 382 3.37 13.02 -10.28
C PRO A 382 3.16 14.09 -11.37
N GLN A 383 2.53 13.76 -12.51
CA GLN A 383 2.30 14.70 -13.59
C GLN A 383 1.27 15.78 -13.21
N ALA A 384 0.24 15.38 -12.47
CA ALA A 384 -0.83 16.23 -11.97
C ALA A 384 -0.98 16.06 -10.45
N PRO A 385 -0.06 16.61 -9.64
CA PRO A 385 -0.14 16.55 -8.19
C PRO A 385 -1.32 17.37 -7.63
N PHE A 386 -1.50 17.35 -6.31
CA PHE A 386 -2.47 18.20 -5.62
C PHE A 386 -2.31 19.68 -6.06
N PRO A 387 -3.40 20.42 -6.32
CA PRO A 387 -4.81 20.07 -6.12
C PRO A 387 -5.53 19.50 -7.36
N ARG A 388 -4.82 19.18 -8.45
CA ARG A 388 -5.43 18.96 -9.78
C ARG A 388 -6.57 17.93 -9.78
N ALA A 389 -6.35 16.73 -9.25
CA ALA A 389 -7.37 15.68 -9.20
C ALA A 389 -8.61 16.09 -8.40
N LEU A 390 -8.44 16.82 -7.28
CA LEU A 390 -9.56 17.29 -6.45
C LEU A 390 -10.40 18.34 -7.19
N GLU A 391 -9.75 19.24 -7.93
CA GLU A 391 -10.43 20.23 -8.75
C GLU A 391 -11.19 19.60 -9.91
N GLU A 392 -10.61 18.58 -10.56
CA GLU A 392 -11.27 17.82 -11.62
C GLU A 392 -12.49 17.06 -11.11
N VAL A 393 -12.41 16.42 -9.95
CA VAL A 393 -13.56 15.73 -9.34
C VAL A 393 -14.69 16.73 -9.02
N PHE A 394 -14.36 17.89 -8.46
CA PHE A 394 -15.34 18.96 -8.22
C PHE A 394 -15.94 19.49 -9.53
N TYR A 395 -15.11 19.68 -10.56
CA TYR A 395 -15.56 20.14 -11.88
C TYR A 395 -16.48 19.12 -12.57
N ALA A 396 -16.16 17.83 -12.49
CA ALA A 396 -17.02 16.74 -12.97
C ALA A 396 -18.36 16.69 -12.22
N TYR A 397 -18.37 16.99 -10.92
CA TYR A 397 -19.61 17.10 -10.15
C TYR A 397 -20.51 18.24 -10.65
N CYS A 398 -19.94 19.44 -10.86
CA CYS A 398 -20.67 20.58 -11.43
C CYS A 398 -21.21 20.26 -12.82
N TRP A 399 -20.41 19.59 -13.66
CA TRP A 399 -20.86 19.12 -14.97
C TRP A 399 -22.04 18.14 -14.85
N MET A 400 -21.95 17.15 -13.94
CA MET A 400 -23.00 16.16 -13.73
C MET A 400 -24.35 16.80 -13.40
N ILE A 401 -24.38 17.82 -12.54
CA ILE A 401 -25.62 18.54 -12.17
C ILE A 401 -26.33 19.11 -13.40
N ASN A 402 -25.57 19.67 -14.34
CA ASN A 402 -26.12 20.26 -15.57
C ASN A 402 -26.56 19.21 -16.61
N HIS A 403 -26.13 17.96 -16.48
CA HIS A 403 -26.29 16.93 -17.52
C HIS A 403 -27.06 15.68 -17.06
N PHE A 404 -27.84 15.76 -15.97
CA PHE A 404 -28.63 14.64 -15.43
C PHE A 404 -29.44 13.88 -16.49
N LYS A 405 -30.05 14.62 -17.43
CA LYS A 405 -30.83 14.05 -18.54
C LYS A 405 -29.97 13.14 -19.43
N GLU A 406 -28.78 13.59 -19.82
CA GLU A 406 -27.90 12.87 -20.75
C GLU A 406 -27.28 11.62 -20.13
N ILE A 407 -27.08 11.66 -18.81
CA ILE A 407 -26.63 10.52 -18.01
C ILE A 407 -27.79 9.68 -17.46
N GLY A 408 -29.03 9.95 -17.88
CA GLY A 408 -30.22 9.15 -17.61
C GLY A 408 -30.64 9.06 -16.14
N THR A 409 -30.46 10.15 -15.36
CA THR A 409 -30.98 10.28 -13.99
C THR A 409 -31.81 11.54 -13.83
N THR A 410 -32.66 11.59 -12.79
CA THR A 410 -33.32 12.81 -12.33
C THR A 410 -32.50 13.55 -11.28
N GLY A 411 -31.40 12.97 -10.78
CA GLY A 411 -30.57 13.56 -9.73
C GLY A 411 -31.27 13.74 -8.39
N LYS A 412 -32.40 13.04 -8.13
CA LYS A 412 -33.11 13.15 -6.84
C LYS A 412 -32.31 12.55 -5.69
N ARG A 413 -31.47 11.56 -5.98
CA ARG A 413 -30.52 10.96 -5.04
C ARG A 413 -29.13 10.87 -5.66
N ILE A 414 -28.14 11.46 -5.02
CA ILE A 414 -26.73 11.44 -5.45
C ILE A 414 -25.93 10.78 -4.33
N VAL A 415 -25.32 9.64 -4.61
CA VAL A 415 -24.39 9.00 -3.67
C VAL A 415 -22.99 9.11 -4.23
N PHE A 416 -22.05 9.52 -3.38
CA PHE A 416 -20.63 9.53 -3.73
C PHE A 416 -20.00 8.23 -3.25
N ALA A 417 -19.20 7.59 -4.09
CA ALA A 417 -18.48 6.38 -3.75
C ALA A 417 -17.03 6.46 -4.19
N GLY A 418 -16.12 6.00 -3.35
CA GLY A 418 -14.72 5.89 -3.72
C GLY A 418 -13.98 4.99 -2.76
N ASP A 419 -12.82 4.53 -3.23
CA ASP A 419 -11.95 3.65 -2.48
C ASP A 419 -10.55 4.25 -2.38
N SER A 420 -9.88 4.07 -1.22
CA SER A 420 -8.53 4.60 -0.97
C SER A 420 -8.40 6.08 -1.37
N ALA A 421 -7.47 6.43 -2.26
CA ALA A 421 -7.29 7.77 -2.81
C ALA A 421 -8.59 8.39 -3.38
N GLY A 422 -9.44 7.60 -4.03
CA GLY A 422 -10.74 8.05 -4.54
C GLY A 422 -11.71 8.42 -3.42
N ALA A 423 -11.68 7.67 -2.31
CA ALA A 423 -12.45 7.97 -1.11
C ALA A 423 -12.01 9.31 -0.48
N ASN A 424 -10.71 9.61 -0.49
CA ASN A 424 -10.18 10.90 -0.06
C ASN A 424 -10.67 12.04 -0.98
N LEU A 425 -10.64 11.85 -2.30
CA LEU A 425 -11.09 12.85 -3.27
C LEU A 425 -12.58 13.19 -3.11
N ILE A 426 -13.45 12.19 -2.91
CA ILE A 426 -14.88 12.47 -2.71
C ILE A 426 -15.17 13.19 -1.39
N ALA A 427 -14.38 12.91 -0.34
CA ALA A 427 -14.47 13.63 0.93
C ALA A 427 -14.09 15.11 0.74
N GLY A 428 -12.94 15.37 0.11
CA GLY A 428 -12.51 16.73 -0.22
C GLY A 428 -13.47 17.46 -1.16
N CYS A 429 -14.02 16.76 -2.16
CA CYS A 429 -15.01 17.31 -3.08
C CYS A 429 -16.29 17.70 -2.33
N THR A 430 -16.75 16.87 -1.39
CA THR A 430 -17.93 17.16 -0.56
C THR A 430 -17.73 18.44 0.24
N LEU A 431 -16.55 18.65 0.84
CA LEU A 431 -16.22 19.89 1.53
C LEU A 431 -16.25 21.12 0.59
N LYS A 432 -15.72 20.99 -0.64
CA LYS A 432 -15.81 22.07 -1.65
C LYS A 432 -17.25 22.37 -2.07
N ILE A 433 -18.09 21.33 -2.23
CA ILE A 433 -19.52 21.45 -2.57
C ILE A 433 -20.26 22.23 -1.48
N LEU A 434 -20.04 21.86 -0.21
CA LEU A 434 -20.62 22.55 0.94
C LEU A 434 -20.17 24.01 1.01
N GLY A 435 -18.87 24.27 0.86
CA GLY A 435 -18.32 25.63 0.85
C GLY A 435 -18.82 26.50 -0.31
N ALA A 436 -19.18 25.90 -1.44
CA ALA A 436 -19.77 26.57 -2.59
C ALA A 436 -21.30 26.74 -2.50
N GLY A 437 -21.95 26.21 -1.46
CA GLY A 437 -23.42 26.23 -1.31
C GLY A 437 -24.16 25.40 -2.37
N LEU A 438 -23.48 24.47 -3.01
CA LEU A 438 -24.07 23.56 -4.00
C LEU A 438 -24.81 22.41 -3.32
N ARG A 439 -25.65 21.69 -4.07
CA ARG A 439 -26.34 20.49 -3.57
C ARG A 439 -25.32 19.50 -3.00
N PRO A 440 -25.37 19.07 -1.73
CA PRO A 440 -24.49 18.02 -1.22
C PRO A 440 -24.95 16.63 -1.72
N PRO A 441 -24.05 15.62 -1.74
CA PRO A 441 -24.47 14.24 -1.93
C PRO A 441 -25.37 13.78 -0.78
N ASP A 442 -26.34 12.92 -1.08
CA ASP A 442 -27.25 12.29 -0.12
C ASP A 442 -26.55 11.19 0.72
N GLY A 443 -25.36 10.75 0.33
CA GLY A 443 -24.56 9.79 1.08
C GLY A 443 -23.14 9.63 0.56
N LEU A 444 -22.25 9.16 1.43
CA LEU A 444 -20.85 8.86 1.13
C LEU A 444 -20.55 7.38 1.43
N PHE A 445 -20.03 6.66 0.44
CA PHE A 445 -19.40 5.37 0.62
C PHE A 445 -17.88 5.52 0.45
N MET A 446 -17.16 5.43 1.56
CA MET A 446 -15.71 5.66 1.61
C MET A 446 -15.00 4.38 2.03
N ALA A 447 -14.53 3.59 1.07
CA ALA A 447 -13.78 2.38 1.38
C ALA A 447 -12.34 2.73 1.76
N TYR A 448 -11.93 2.36 2.98
CA TYR A 448 -10.54 2.46 3.50
C TYR A 448 -9.84 3.80 3.14
N ALA A 449 -10.52 4.91 3.42
CA ALA A 449 -10.09 6.25 3.03
C ALA A 449 -8.84 6.73 3.81
N PRO A 450 -7.78 7.22 3.13
CA PRO A 450 -6.66 7.87 3.79
C PRO A 450 -7.03 9.32 4.11
N LEU A 451 -7.59 9.56 5.30
CA LEU A 451 -8.00 10.90 5.75
C LEU A 451 -6.96 11.60 6.62
N LEU A 452 -6.07 10.84 7.26
CA LEU A 452 -5.00 11.38 8.11
C LEU A 452 -3.65 11.31 7.39
N VAL A 453 -3.18 12.47 6.91
CA VAL A 453 -1.90 12.59 6.20
C VAL A 453 -0.72 12.70 7.18
N SER A 454 -0.94 13.26 8.38
CA SER A 454 0.11 13.43 9.39
C SER A 454 0.76 12.11 9.76
N PHE A 455 2.10 12.07 9.74
CA PHE A 455 2.89 10.89 10.08
C PHE A 455 2.97 10.70 11.59
N ILE A 456 1.87 10.24 12.18
CA ILE A 456 1.72 9.99 13.62
C ILE A 456 1.81 8.47 13.84
N PRO A 457 2.65 7.95 14.74
CA PRO A 457 2.74 6.52 14.89
C PRO A 457 1.42 5.97 15.46
N SER A 458 0.99 4.81 14.97
CA SER A 458 -0.25 4.17 15.41
C SER A 458 -0.15 2.66 15.22
N PRO A 459 -0.98 1.87 15.94
CA PRO A 459 -1.01 0.43 15.74
C PRO A 459 -1.31 0.06 14.27
N ALA A 460 -2.23 0.76 13.60
CA ALA A 460 -2.50 0.48 12.19
C ALA A 460 -1.29 0.72 11.27
N ARG A 461 -0.45 1.73 11.57
CA ARG A 461 0.76 2.02 10.79
C ARG A 461 1.86 0.99 10.99
N LEU A 462 2.00 0.42 12.19
CA LEU A 462 2.91 -0.70 12.44
C LEU A 462 2.45 -1.97 11.68
N LEU A 463 1.14 -2.20 11.52
CA LEU A 463 0.64 -3.31 10.69
C LEU A 463 1.01 -3.16 9.20
N CYS A 464 1.28 -1.95 8.72
CA CYS A 464 1.72 -1.75 7.34
C CYS A 464 3.09 -2.38 7.03
N LEU A 465 3.87 -2.76 8.05
CA LEU A 465 5.13 -3.49 7.90
C LEU A 465 4.94 -4.93 7.41
N MET A 466 3.72 -5.47 7.54
CA MET A 466 3.36 -6.82 7.14
C MET A 466 2.21 -6.83 6.11
N ASP A 467 1.94 -5.68 5.47
CA ASP A 467 0.90 -5.58 4.46
C ASP A 467 1.39 -6.21 3.14
N PRO A 468 0.70 -7.25 2.62
CA PRO A 468 1.12 -7.95 1.41
C PRO A 468 0.80 -7.19 0.11
N ILE A 469 0.00 -6.13 0.16
CA ILE A 469 -0.51 -5.39 -1.01
C ILE A 469 0.00 -3.95 -1.03
N LEU A 470 -0.10 -3.24 0.09
CA LEU A 470 0.29 -1.83 0.24
C LEU A 470 1.40 -1.67 1.29
N PRO A 471 2.64 -2.11 1.01
CA PRO A 471 3.76 -1.87 1.89
C PRO A 471 3.90 -0.37 2.21
N PHE A 472 4.29 -0.06 3.44
CA PHE A 472 4.39 1.31 3.93
C PHE A 472 5.14 2.27 2.98
N GLY A 473 6.28 1.83 2.44
CA GLY A 473 7.05 2.65 1.51
C GLY A 473 6.31 2.99 0.21
N PHE A 474 5.39 2.15 -0.28
CA PHE A 474 4.59 2.48 -1.46
C PHE A 474 3.63 3.62 -1.17
N MET A 475 2.97 3.58 0.00
CA MET A 475 2.07 4.65 0.43
C MET A 475 2.82 5.99 0.54
N MET A 476 4.02 6.00 1.11
CA MET A 476 4.83 7.22 1.25
C MET A 476 5.24 7.81 -0.10
N ARG A 477 5.53 6.98 -1.11
CA ARG A 477 5.83 7.47 -2.46
C ARG A 477 4.62 8.04 -3.17
N CYS A 478 3.46 7.39 -3.02
CA CYS A 478 2.19 7.92 -3.52
C CYS A 478 1.90 9.28 -2.90
N LEU A 479 2.05 9.40 -1.57
CA LEU A 479 1.87 10.65 -0.85
C LEU A 479 2.85 11.73 -1.32
N LYS A 480 4.15 11.40 -1.46
CA LYS A 480 5.16 12.33 -1.97
C LYS A 480 4.81 12.81 -3.38
N ALA A 481 4.46 11.90 -4.28
CA ALA A 481 4.11 12.24 -5.66
C ALA A 481 2.89 13.15 -5.73
N TYR A 482 1.90 12.96 -4.84
CA TYR A 482 0.67 13.73 -4.83
C TYR A 482 0.79 15.07 -4.11
N ALA A 483 1.37 15.11 -2.91
CA ALA A 483 1.34 16.26 -2.02
C ALA A 483 2.65 17.06 -1.95
N SER A 484 3.78 16.48 -2.37
CA SER A 484 5.10 17.13 -2.32
C SER A 484 5.94 16.78 -3.57
N PRO A 485 5.47 17.10 -4.78
CA PRO A 485 6.24 16.87 -5.99
C PRO A 485 7.54 17.70 -5.96
N ASN A 486 8.65 17.13 -6.41
CA ASN A 486 9.89 17.89 -6.56
C ASN A 486 9.63 19.08 -7.49
N VAL A 487 9.84 20.31 -7.00
CA VAL A 487 9.72 21.54 -7.80
C VAL A 487 10.82 21.54 -8.86
N LYS A 488 10.53 21.03 -10.05
CA LYS A 488 11.36 21.29 -11.23
C LYS A 488 11.04 22.71 -11.71
N GLY A 489 11.83 23.71 -11.30
CA GLY A 489 11.61 25.08 -11.79
C GLY A 489 12.40 26.24 -11.19
N GLY A 490 13.35 26.04 -10.28
CA GLY A 490 14.29 27.10 -9.87
C GLY A 490 15.60 26.96 -10.64
N LYS A 491 16.04 27.99 -11.35
CA LYS A 491 17.42 28.06 -11.84
C LYS A 491 18.35 27.84 -10.65
N GLU A 492 19.32 26.94 -10.78
CA GLU A 492 20.47 26.87 -9.89
C GLU A 492 21.22 28.21 -9.98
N ASP A 493 20.87 29.15 -9.10
CA ASP A 493 21.71 30.30 -8.84
C ASP A 493 22.96 29.77 -8.12
N LYS A 494 24.05 29.66 -8.88
CA LYS A 494 25.41 29.50 -8.37
C LYS A 494 25.70 30.66 -7.41
N CYS A 495 25.53 30.45 -6.11
CA CYS A 495 26.14 31.32 -5.11
C CYS A 495 27.53 30.77 -4.78
N PRO A 496 28.60 31.58 -4.86
CA PRO A 496 29.98 31.10 -4.78
C PRO A 496 30.31 30.64 -3.36
N SER A 497 30.96 29.48 -3.29
CA SER A 497 31.55 28.91 -2.08
C SER A 497 32.48 29.92 -1.40
N LYS A 498 32.10 30.39 -0.20
CA LYS A 498 33.06 30.89 0.78
C LYS A 498 33.53 29.70 1.61
N GLU A 499 34.79 29.33 1.40
CA GLU A 499 35.56 28.54 2.35
C GLU A 499 35.45 29.18 3.74
N LEU A 500 34.89 28.43 4.68
CA LEU A 500 35.06 28.67 6.11
C LEU A 500 35.78 27.45 6.66
N THR A 501 37.10 27.54 6.65
CA THR A 501 38.01 26.73 7.44
C THR A 501 37.65 26.87 8.92
N LEU A 502 37.16 25.78 9.52
CA LEU A 502 37.22 25.62 10.97
C LEU A 502 37.71 24.22 11.33
N SER A 503 38.89 24.24 11.92
CA SER A 503 39.71 23.23 12.61
C SER A 503 39.06 21.93 13.08
N ASN A 504 39.80 20.85 12.84
CA ASN A 504 39.71 19.55 13.50
C ASN A 504 39.53 19.65 15.02
N ALA A 505 38.35 19.25 15.51
CA ALA A 505 38.17 18.59 16.80
C ALA A 505 36.83 17.81 16.80
N THR A 506 36.93 16.52 17.09
CA THR A 506 35.86 15.55 17.39
C THR A 506 34.91 15.09 16.27
N SER A 507 34.81 13.76 16.18
CA SER A 507 34.15 12.92 15.19
C SER A 507 32.69 13.30 14.86
N PRO A 508 32.24 13.17 13.59
CA PRO A 508 30.83 13.38 13.26
C PRO A 508 29.98 12.20 13.72
N ILE A 509 28.93 12.57 14.43
CA ILE A 509 27.84 11.77 14.98
C ILE A 509 27.11 11.02 13.86
N GLU A 510 26.78 9.77 14.15
CA GLU A 510 26.21 8.75 13.27
C GLU A 510 24.84 9.12 12.69
N GLY A 511 24.52 8.45 11.57
CA GLY A 511 23.49 8.84 10.61
C GLY A 511 22.04 8.62 11.07
N ASN A 512 21.16 9.41 10.48
CA ASN A 512 19.72 9.39 10.72
C ASN A 512 19.10 8.01 10.42
N GLY A 513 18.41 7.47 11.42
CA GLY A 513 17.72 6.20 11.38
C GLY A 513 16.38 6.30 10.63
N PHE A 514 16.33 5.75 9.42
CA PHE A 514 15.09 5.32 8.79
C PHE A 514 15.33 3.93 8.20
N LEU A 515 14.76 2.91 8.87
CA LEU A 515 14.75 1.47 8.56
C LEU A 515 15.81 1.02 7.55
N LYS A 516 17.06 0.96 8.01
CA LYS A 516 18.11 0.19 7.34
C LYS A 516 18.09 -1.22 7.92
N VAL A 517 17.92 -2.23 7.07
CA VAL A 517 18.12 -3.62 7.49
C VAL A 517 19.62 -3.80 7.76
N SER A 518 19.98 -4.20 8.99
CA SER A 518 21.34 -4.65 9.29
C SER A 518 21.64 -5.96 8.56
N PRO A 519 22.75 -6.09 7.82
CA PRO A 519 23.18 -7.37 7.20
C PRO A 519 23.64 -8.42 8.21
N SER A 520 23.83 -8.05 9.48
CA SER A 520 24.51 -8.87 10.49
C SER A 520 23.54 -9.77 11.26
N GLN A 521 23.05 -10.83 10.63
CA GLN A 521 22.72 -12.11 11.29
C GLN A 521 22.98 -13.27 10.32
N GLU A 522 24.19 -13.31 9.76
CA GLU A 522 24.81 -14.55 9.31
C GLU A 522 25.74 -15.00 10.43
N GLY A 523 25.42 -16.12 11.07
CA GLY A 523 26.27 -16.63 12.13
C GLY A 523 25.71 -17.84 12.85
N ILE A 524 25.64 -18.98 12.17
CA ILE A 524 26.12 -20.27 12.71
C ILE A 524 26.64 -21.11 11.52
N SER A 525 27.96 -21.09 11.30
CA SER A 525 28.80 -22.21 10.83
C SER A 525 30.15 -21.65 10.33
N GLU A 526 31.14 -21.53 11.22
CA GLU A 526 32.53 -21.32 10.80
C GLU A 526 33.21 -22.66 10.44
N GLY A 527 33.83 -22.72 9.26
CA GLY A 527 34.73 -23.77 8.78
C GLY A 527 35.23 -23.47 7.35
N PRO A 528 36.48 -23.76 6.97
CA PRO A 528 37.34 -22.76 6.34
C PRO A 528 37.47 -22.82 4.80
N SER A 529 37.98 -21.70 4.27
CA SER A 529 38.64 -21.47 2.97
C SER A 529 37.76 -21.20 1.73
N SER A 530 37.91 -19.95 1.26
CA SER A 530 37.86 -19.48 -0.14
C SER A 530 37.14 -20.35 -1.17
N PHE A 531 36.01 -19.86 -1.68
CA PHE A 531 35.45 -20.36 -2.94
C PHE A 531 35.58 -19.28 -4.03
N GLU A 532 36.33 -19.64 -5.06
CA GLU A 532 36.54 -18.91 -6.31
C GLU A 532 35.25 -18.73 -7.10
N GLU A 533 35.16 -17.62 -7.83
CA GLU A 533 34.10 -17.35 -8.80
C GLU A 533 34.03 -18.47 -9.86
N VAL A 534 32.85 -19.07 -10.01
CA VAL A 534 32.60 -20.06 -11.07
C VAL A 534 32.60 -19.35 -12.43
N SER A 535 33.54 -19.75 -13.27
CA SER A 535 33.72 -19.22 -14.63
C SER A 535 32.52 -19.58 -15.54
N PRO A 536 32.13 -18.69 -16.48
CA PRO A 536 31.09 -18.93 -17.48
C PRO A 536 31.29 -20.17 -18.38
N SER A 537 32.48 -20.80 -18.34
CA SER A 537 32.80 -22.04 -19.07
C SER A 537 32.09 -23.27 -18.51
N ASP A 538 31.81 -23.33 -17.20
CA ASP A 538 31.30 -24.55 -16.55
C ASP A 538 29.78 -24.69 -16.70
N LEU A 539 29.10 -23.59 -17.03
CA LEU A 539 27.68 -23.56 -17.40
C LEU A 539 27.41 -24.07 -18.83
N ALA A 540 28.43 -24.13 -19.68
CA ALA A 540 28.28 -24.59 -21.07
C ALA A 540 28.30 -26.12 -21.20
N GLU A 541 28.94 -26.86 -20.28
CA GLU A 541 28.98 -28.33 -20.32
C GLU A 541 27.68 -28.99 -19.83
N LEU A 542 26.86 -28.29 -19.04
CA LEU A 542 25.56 -28.78 -18.57
C LEU A 542 24.42 -28.70 -19.62
N GLN A 543 24.66 -28.04 -20.76
CA GLN A 543 23.66 -27.90 -21.84
C GLN A 543 23.85 -28.87 -23.01
N ALA A 544 24.90 -29.72 -23.01
CA ALA A 544 25.25 -30.57 -24.15
C ALA A 544 24.61 -31.98 -24.20
N HIS A 545 23.77 -32.36 -23.23
CA HIS A 545 23.04 -33.64 -23.27
C HIS A 545 21.54 -33.46 -23.43
N LYS A 546 21.08 -33.12 -24.64
CA LYS A 546 19.76 -33.53 -25.15
C LYS A 546 19.65 -33.33 -26.67
N SER A 547 19.31 -34.44 -27.34
CA SER A 547 18.85 -34.60 -28.73
C SER A 547 19.84 -34.32 -29.87
N GLY A 548 20.13 -35.39 -30.63
CA GLY A 548 20.73 -35.31 -31.96
C GLY A 548 19.69 -35.23 -33.07
N SER A 549 20.09 -34.70 -34.22
CA SER A 549 19.94 -35.27 -35.57
C SER A 549 20.07 -34.19 -36.66
N GLU A 550 21.07 -34.38 -37.52
CA GLU A 550 21.19 -34.00 -38.94
C GLU A 550 21.29 -32.53 -39.45
N ARG A 551 22.50 -32.23 -39.98
CA ARG A 551 22.83 -31.70 -41.34
C ARG A 551 22.33 -30.30 -41.78
N ARG A 552 23.26 -29.32 -41.92
CA ARG A 552 23.94 -28.91 -43.19
C ARG A 552 24.78 -27.60 -43.08
N LYS A 553 26.07 -27.76 -43.42
CA LYS A 553 27.06 -26.94 -44.16
C LYS A 553 27.12 -25.39 -44.08
N SER A 554 28.37 -24.96 -43.77
CA SER A 554 29.25 -23.91 -44.36
C SER A 554 28.78 -22.44 -44.28
N SER A 555 29.63 -21.44 -44.02
CA SER A 555 31.05 -21.32 -44.37
C SER A 555 31.78 -20.24 -43.55
N ASP A 556 33.07 -20.51 -43.32
CA ASP A 556 34.22 -19.65 -43.05
C ASP A 556 34.05 -18.11 -43.04
N THR A 557 34.59 -17.46 -42.01
CA THR A 557 35.83 -16.67 -42.12
C THR A 557 36.33 -16.20 -40.74
N THR A 558 37.65 -16.15 -40.61
CA THR A 558 38.43 -16.13 -39.37
C THR A 558 39.20 -14.80 -39.24
N ILE A 559 39.44 -14.36 -37.99
CA ILE A 559 40.50 -13.42 -37.50
C ILE A 559 40.26 -11.93 -37.88
N SER A 560 40.42 -10.89 -37.05
CA SER A 560 41.26 -10.66 -35.86
C SER A 560 40.63 -9.64 -34.93
N ALA A 561 40.83 -9.82 -33.62
CA ALA A 561 40.81 -8.74 -32.65
C ALA A 561 42.09 -7.89 -32.76
N ALA A 562 42.00 -6.68 -32.19
CA ALA A 562 43.06 -5.70 -31.94
C ALA A 562 43.51 -4.84 -33.12
N SER A 563 42.79 -3.73 -33.32
CA SER A 563 43.38 -2.37 -33.22
C SER A 563 42.29 -1.34 -33.43
N LEU A 564 41.99 -0.56 -32.38
CA LEU A 564 41.79 0.90 -32.40
C LEU A 564 41.19 1.33 -31.05
N GLN A 565 42.08 1.75 -30.17
CA GLN A 565 41.77 2.70 -29.10
C GLN A 565 41.56 4.09 -29.70
N SER A 566 40.84 4.92 -28.93
CA SER A 566 40.61 6.37 -29.02
C SER A 566 39.60 6.87 -30.06
N GLU A 567 38.38 7.12 -29.61
CA GLU A 567 37.82 8.46 -29.37
C GLU A 567 36.29 8.37 -29.32
N HIS A 568 35.72 8.52 -28.12
CA HIS A 568 34.51 9.31 -27.87
C HIS A 568 34.20 9.28 -26.37
N THR A 569 34.85 10.19 -25.66
CA THR A 569 34.29 10.79 -24.44
C THR A 569 32.99 11.51 -24.77
N ALA A 570 31.90 11.16 -24.07
CA ALA A 570 30.97 12.06 -23.39
C ALA A 570 29.57 11.42 -23.28
N THR A 571 29.29 10.80 -22.14
CA THR A 571 28.03 10.94 -21.39
C THR A 571 28.25 10.24 -20.05
N GLY A 572 28.85 10.97 -19.11
CA GLY A 572 28.84 10.56 -17.71
C GLY A 572 27.41 10.66 -17.20
N ILE A 573 26.75 9.52 -17.03
CA ILE A 573 25.58 9.38 -16.17
C ILE A 573 25.95 8.28 -15.18
N THR A 574 26.46 8.68 -14.03
CA THR A 574 26.47 7.83 -12.83
C THR A 574 25.01 7.58 -12.40
N PRO A 575 24.65 6.38 -11.92
CA PRO A 575 23.33 6.16 -11.35
C PRO A 575 23.13 7.11 -10.17
N ALA A 576 22.05 7.90 -10.19
CA ALA A 576 21.75 8.83 -9.11
C ALA A 576 21.52 8.06 -7.81
N GLU A 577 22.31 8.36 -6.79
CA GLU A 577 22.11 7.89 -5.42
C GLU A 577 20.73 8.35 -4.92
N ASP A 578 19.93 7.40 -4.43
CA ASP A 578 18.58 7.62 -3.91
C ASP A 578 18.65 8.33 -2.54
N LYS A 579 18.46 9.66 -2.56
CA LYS A 579 18.48 10.56 -1.39
C LYS A 579 17.19 10.54 -0.56
N SER A 580 16.50 9.40 -0.51
CA SER A 580 15.20 9.20 0.16
C SER A 580 15.10 9.82 1.56
N GLN A 581 16.12 9.66 2.39
CA GLN A 581 16.16 10.22 3.75
C GLN A 581 16.40 11.73 3.79
N GLN A 582 17.19 12.28 2.87
CA GLN A 582 17.43 13.72 2.78
C GLN A 582 16.13 14.45 2.43
N TYR A 583 15.25 13.82 1.64
CA TYR A 583 13.95 14.39 1.29
C TYR A 583 12.93 14.42 2.43
N VAL A 584 13.00 13.48 3.37
CA VAL A 584 12.16 13.50 4.58
C VAL A 584 12.63 14.63 5.49
N SER A 585 13.95 14.79 5.64
CA SER A 585 14.54 15.94 6.34
C SER A 585 14.12 17.26 5.70
N ASP A 586 14.26 17.41 4.38
CA ASP A 586 13.88 18.63 3.66
C ASP A 586 12.38 18.97 3.80
N PHE A 587 11.51 17.96 3.85
CA PHE A 587 10.07 18.16 4.05
C PHE A 587 9.76 18.66 5.47
N LEU A 588 10.37 18.03 6.49
CA LEU A 588 10.23 18.43 7.89
C LEU A 588 10.85 19.80 8.16
N GLU A 589 11.89 20.20 7.42
CA GLU A 589 12.51 21.52 7.50
C GLU A 589 11.69 22.63 6.79
N ARG A 590 11.00 22.29 5.69
CA ARG A 590 10.19 23.24 4.91
C ARG A 590 8.82 23.53 5.50
N TYR A 591 8.29 22.62 6.32
CA TYR A 591 6.96 22.75 6.88
C TYR A 591 6.98 22.61 8.40
N VAL A 592 6.46 23.63 9.08
CA VAL A 592 6.29 23.61 10.53
C VAL A 592 4.93 22.99 10.85
N PHE A 593 4.93 21.97 11.71
CA PHE A 593 3.71 21.50 12.36
C PHE A 593 3.28 22.55 13.38
N ASP A 594 2.16 23.22 13.10
CA ASP A 594 1.54 24.19 14.00
C ASP A 594 0.15 23.65 14.39
N SER A 595 -0.45 24.19 15.43
CA SER A 595 -1.80 23.84 15.86
C SER A 595 -2.73 25.04 15.68
N ASP A 596 -3.84 24.87 14.98
CA ASP A 596 -4.92 25.86 14.93
C ASP A 596 -6.07 25.41 15.82
N THR A 597 -6.98 26.32 16.17
CA THR A 597 -8.10 26.04 17.09
C THR A 597 -9.43 26.32 16.40
N ASP A 598 -10.36 25.36 16.41
CA ASP A 598 -11.68 25.56 15.83
C ASP A 598 -12.57 26.47 16.70
N SER A 599 -13.77 26.79 16.21
CA SER A 599 -14.75 27.62 16.94
C SER A 599 -15.24 27.00 18.26
N GLU A 600 -14.93 25.73 18.51
CA GLU A 600 -15.26 24.99 19.74
C GLU A 600 -14.04 24.81 20.65
N GLY A 601 -12.89 25.41 20.33
CA GLY A 601 -11.69 25.35 21.16
C GLY A 601 -10.84 24.09 20.95
N ARG A 602 -11.13 23.26 19.94
CA ARG A 602 -10.36 22.04 19.65
C ARG A 602 -9.14 22.35 18.80
N ARG A 603 -7.96 21.93 19.27
CA ARG A 603 -6.72 22.05 18.51
C ARG A 603 -6.66 21.00 17.40
N PHE A 604 -6.29 21.41 16.19
CA PHE A 604 -6.01 20.51 15.08
C PHE A 604 -4.68 20.87 14.41
N PRO A 605 -3.89 19.87 13.99
CA PRO A 605 -2.60 20.11 13.38
C PRO A 605 -2.78 20.69 11.97
N ILE A 606 -2.00 21.73 11.69
CA ILE A 606 -1.93 22.37 10.37
C ILE A 606 -0.47 22.39 9.90
N VAL A 607 -0.28 22.19 8.61
CA VAL A 607 1.03 22.22 7.96
C VAL A 607 1.22 23.61 7.39
N LYS A 608 2.08 24.43 8.01
CA LYS A 608 2.42 25.78 7.51
C LYS A 608 3.80 25.78 6.85
N PRO A 609 3.99 26.45 5.70
CA PRO A 609 5.33 26.65 5.15
C PRO A 609 6.17 27.47 6.12
N ASN A 610 7.45 27.13 6.26
CA ASN A 610 8.39 27.79 7.14
C ASN A 610 8.60 29.25 6.67
N LYS A 611 8.29 30.23 7.53
CA LYS A 611 8.27 31.68 7.20
C LYS A 611 9.64 32.27 6.82
N GLN A 612 10.72 31.50 6.90
CA GLN A 612 12.08 31.92 6.55
C GLN A 612 12.48 31.63 5.10
N ASP A 613 11.63 30.97 4.29
CA ASP A 613 11.88 30.75 2.87
C ASP A 613 11.44 31.98 2.02
N PRO A 614 12.38 32.73 1.41
CA PRO A 614 12.06 33.94 0.65
C PRO A 614 11.37 33.67 -0.70
N SER A 615 11.20 32.41 -1.12
CA SER A 615 10.56 32.03 -2.39
C SER A 615 9.02 32.05 -2.35
N TYR A 616 8.41 32.16 -1.17
CA TYR A 616 6.95 32.28 -1.00
C TYR A 616 6.54 33.72 -0.63
N ARG A 617 6.21 34.54 -1.63
CA ARG A 617 5.32 35.70 -1.42
C ARG A 617 3.92 35.34 -1.87
N TYR A 618 2.99 35.20 -0.93
CA TYR A 618 1.56 35.32 -1.25
C TYR A 618 1.33 36.66 -1.96
N PRO A 619 0.49 36.74 -3.01
CA PRO A 619 -0.15 37.98 -3.33
C PRO A 619 -1.13 38.28 -2.18
N MET A 620 -0.72 39.18 -1.29
CA MET A 620 -1.63 39.86 -0.38
C MET A 620 -2.74 40.49 -1.21
N CYS A 621 -3.97 40.02 -1.06
CA CYS A 621 -5.15 40.81 -1.42
C CYS A 621 -5.20 42.02 -0.47
N HIS A 622 -4.56 43.11 -0.87
CA HIS A 622 -4.87 44.43 -0.36
C HIS A 622 -5.95 45.07 -1.23
N ASP A 623 -6.79 45.87 -0.56
CA ASP A 623 -7.81 46.82 -1.04
C ASP A 623 -9.22 46.26 -1.30
N ARG A 624 -10.32 46.77 -0.71
CA ARG A 624 -10.66 47.95 0.13
C ARG A 624 -12.00 47.60 0.83
N GLY A 625 -12.44 48.13 1.97
CA GLY A 625 -12.24 49.42 2.61
C GLY A 625 -13.61 50.00 3.01
N LEU A 626 -13.68 50.57 4.23
CA LEU A 626 -14.61 51.64 4.66
C LEU A 626 -16.13 51.35 4.73
N CYS A 627 -16.60 51.14 5.96
CA CYS A 627 -17.80 51.82 6.47
C CYS A 627 -17.60 52.15 7.95
N SER A 628 -17.08 53.35 8.20
CA SER A 628 -17.26 54.09 9.45
C SER A 628 -18.54 54.91 9.33
N ASN A 629 -19.50 54.73 10.25
CA ASN A 629 -20.18 55.81 11.00
C ASN A 629 -21.45 55.31 11.74
N SER A 630 -21.41 55.49 13.07
CA SER A 630 -22.49 55.94 13.97
C SER A 630 -23.91 55.36 13.87
N CYS A 631 -24.27 54.47 14.78
CA CYS A 631 -25.05 54.73 16.02
C CYS A 631 -25.16 53.43 16.83
#